data_AF-A0AAD7PE73-F1
#
_entry.id   AF-A0AAD7PE73-F1
#
_cell.length_a   1.000
_cell.length_b   1.000
_cell.length_c   1.000
_cell.angle_alpha   90.00
_cell.angle_beta   90.00
_cell.angle_gamma   90.00
#
_symmetry.space_group_name_H-M   'P 1'
#
loop_
_entity.id
_entity.type
_entity.pdbx_description
1 polymer ?
#
loop_
_entity_poly.entity_id
_entity_poly.type
_entity_poly.pdbx_seq_one_letter_code
_entity_poly.pdbx_strand_id
1 'polypeptide(L)'
;MGVEANGSSTKPLKFLIYGRTGWIGGLLGKLCEAQGIEYTYGSGRLENRSSLEADIAAVKPSHVFNAAGVTGRPNVDWCESHKVETIRTNVVGTLTLADVCRERGLIVINYATGCIFEYDANHPIGSGIGFKEEDTPNFIGSYYSKTKAMVEDLLKNYENVCTLRVRMPISSDLSNPRNFITKITRYEKVVNIPNSMTILDELLPISIEMAKRNLTGLWNFTNPGVVSHNEVLELYKEYIDPNFTWKNFNLEEQAKVIVAPRSNNKLDATKLKKEFPELLSIKESLIKYVYKPNQKTTAA
;
A
#
# COMPACT_ATOMS: atom_id res chain seq x y z
N MET A 1 27.05 41.36 5.39
CA MET A 1 25.65 41.56 4.96
C MET A 1 24.88 40.33 5.42
N GLY A 2 24.01 40.51 6.41
CA GLY A 2 23.28 39.42 7.06
C GLY A 2 22.31 38.76 6.08
N VAL A 3 22.26 37.44 6.11
CA VAL A 3 21.22 36.67 5.42
C VAL A 3 19.97 36.83 6.26
N GLU A 4 19.02 37.61 5.76
CA GLU A 4 17.69 37.74 6.35
C GLU A 4 17.03 36.36 6.39
N ALA A 5 16.60 35.96 7.59
CA ALA A 5 15.75 34.81 7.79
C ALA A 5 14.38 35.11 7.15
N ASN A 6 14.20 34.68 5.90
CA ASN A 6 12.92 34.79 5.21
C ASN A 6 11.87 33.94 5.95
N GLY A 7 10.79 34.61 6.34
CA GLY A 7 9.69 34.06 7.10
C GLY A 7 9.13 32.75 6.52
N SER A 8 8.87 31.81 7.41
CA SER A 8 8.11 30.59 7.16
C SER A 8 6.68 30.94 6.70
N SER A 9 6.49 31.23 5.41
CA SER A 9 5.17 31.13 4.79
C SER A 9 4.95 29.65 4.41
N THR A 10 4.57 28.82 5.38
CA THR A 10 4.08 27.47 5.07
C THR A 10 2.80 27.61 4.28
N LYS A 11 2.87 27.45 2.95
CA LYS A 11 1.67 27.41 2.12
C LYS A 11 0.69 26.40 2.73
N PRO A 12 -0.61 26.75 2.87
CA PRO A 12 -1.59 25.83 3.43
C PRO A 12 -1.63 24.55 2.58
N LEU A 13 -1.70 23.41 3.25
CA LEU A 13 -1.76 22.11 2.58
C LEU A 13 -3.15 21.91 1.96
N LYS A 14 -3.16 21.50 0.70
CA LYS A 14 -4.38 21.13 -0.01
C LYS A 14 -4.13 19.90 -0.87
N PHE A 15 -4.84 18.81 -0.63
CA PHE A 15 -4.59 17.53 -1.30
C PHE A 15 -5.62 17.25 -2.39
N LEU A 16 -5.15 16.81 -3.56
CA LEU A 16 -5.98 16.20 -4.59
C LEU A 16 -5.83 14.68 -4.53
N ILE A 17 -6.91 13.96 -4.26
CA ILE A 17 -6.89 12.51 -4.04
C ILE A 17 -7.64 11.80 -5.16
N TYR A 18 -6.98 10.87 -5.85
CA TYR A 18 -7.61 9.94 -6.78
C TYR A 18 -7.87 8.59 -6.10
N GLY A 19 -9.03 7.97 -6.41
CA GLY A 19 -9.40 6.66 -5.86
C GLY A 19 -10.44 6.70 -4.72
N ARG A 20 -11.35 7.67 -4.71
CA ARG A 20 -12.43 7.82 -3.70
C ARG A 20 -13.19 6.54 -3.35
N THR A 21 -13.49 5.72 -4.36
CA THR A 21 -14.25 4.47 -4.20
C THR A 21 -13.39 3.29 -3.75
N GLY A 22 -12.07 3.48 -3.71
CA GLY A 22 -11.09 2.53 -3.23
C GLY A 22 -10.91 2.58 -1.73
N TRP A 23 -10.29 1.54 -1.18
CA TRP A 23 -10.13 1.41 0.27
C TRP A 23 -9.15 2.45 0.84
N ILE A 24 -7.95 2.56 0.28
CA ILE A 24 -6.95 3.54 0.73
C ILE A 24 -7.44 4.97 0.49
N GLY A 25 -8.00 5.26 -0.69
CA GLY A 25 -8.51 6.60 -1.01
C GLY A 25 -9.57 7.08 -0.03
N GLY A 26 -10.53 6.21 0.34
CA GLY A 26 -11.53 6.53 1.35
C GLY A 26 -10.95 6.75 2.75
N LEU A 27 -9.93 5.99 3.14
CA LEU A 27 -9.24 6.20 4.43
C LEU A 27 -8.45 7.51 4.44
N LEU A 28 -7.83 7.90 3.33
CA LEU A 28 -7.11 9.17 3.23
C LEU A 28 -8.01 10.37 3.41
N GLY A 29 -9.22 10.38 2.84
CA GLY A 29 -10.17 11.47 3.07
C GLY A 29 -10.54 11.62 4.55
N LYS A 30 -10.83 10.49 5.24
CA LYS A 30 -11.10 10.50 6.69
C LYS A 30 -9.91 11.01 7.50
N LEU A 31 -8.69 10.65 7.12
CA LEU A 31 -7.47 11.15 7.77
C LEU A 31 -7.27 12.65 7.54
N CYS A 32 -7.57 13.15 6.33
CA CYS A 32 -7.52 14.58 6.05
C CYS A 32 -8.54 15.35 6.88
N GLU A 33 -9.78 14.86 6.99
CA GLU A 33 -10.82 15.43 7.85
C GLU A 33 -10.36 15.49 9.32
N ALA A 34 -9.84 14.37 9.83
CA ALA A 34 -9.37 14.28 11.22
C ALA A 34 -8.16 15.20 11.51
N GLN A 35 -7.31 15.46 10.51
CA GLN A 35 -6.14 16.34 10.64
C GLN A 35 -6.42 17.81 10.24
N GLY A 36 -7.65 18.14 9.82
CA GLY A 36 -7.99 19.47 9.33
C GLY A 36 -7.24 19.89 8.05
N ILE A 37 -6.85 18.92 7.21
CA ILE A 37 -6.18 19.17 5.92
C ILE A 37 -7.24 19.33 4.83
N GLU A 38 -7.19 20.45 4.10
CA GLU A 38 -8.08 20.65 2.96
C GLU A 38 -7.80 19.58 1.89
N TYR A 39 -8.85 18.95 1.39
CA TYR A 39 -8.70 17.94 0.35
C TYR A 39 -9.87 17.94 -0.62
N THR A 40 -9.65 17.40 -1.81
CA THR A 40 -10.68 17.20 -2.81
C THR A 40 -10.41 15.88 -3.53
N TYR A 41 -11.47 15.09 -3.76
CA TYR A 41 -11.36 13.92 -4.63
C TYR A 41 -11.39 14.36 -6.09
N GLY A 42 -10.42 13.91 -6.88
CA GLY A 42 -10.38 14.16 -8.32
C GLY A 42 -11.60 13.56 -9.02
N SER A 43 -12.19 14.32 -9.94
CA SER A 43 -13.36 13.89 -10.71
C SER A 43 -12.96 13.17 -12.01
N GLY A 44 -11.75 13.46 -12.50
CA GLY A 44 -11.21 12.94 -13.74
C GLY A 44 -10.88 11.44 -13.71
N ARG A 45 -10.95 10.83 -14.89
CA ARG A 45 -10.37 9.51 -15.14
C ARG A 45 -8.87 9.66 -15.38
N LEU A 46 -8.07 8.79 -14.78
CA LEU A 46 -6.60 8.90 -14.84
C LEU A 46 -6.05 8.83 -16.26
N GLU A 47 -6.66 8.04 -17.14
CA GLU A 47 -6.26 7.92 -18.54
C GLU A 47 -6.63 9.15 -19.39
N ASN A 48 -7.40 10.10 -18.86
CA ASN A 48 -7.81 11.31 -19.56
C ASN A 48 -7.02 12.53 -19.05
N ARG A 49 -5.98 12.91 -19.80
CA ARG A 49 -5.11 14.04 -19.46
C ARG A 49 -5.89 15.32 -19.18
N SER A 50 -6.77 15.74 -20.08
CA SER A 50 -7.51 17.00 -19.96
C SER A 50 -8.38 17.06 -18.70
N SER A 51 -8.93 15.92 -18.26
CA SER A 51 -9.65 15.85 -16.98
C SER A 51 -8.74 16.06 -15.77
N LEU A 52 -7.52 15.52 -15.78
CA LEU A 52 -6.55 15.73 -14.70
C LEU A 52 -6.07 17.18 -14.64
N GLU A 53 -5.83 17.78 -15.80
CA GLU A 53 -5.45 19.19 -15.89
C GLU A 53 -6.55 20.12 -15.37
N ALA A 54 -7.81 19.81 -15.68
CA ALA A 54 -8.97 20.52 -15.17
C ALA A 54 -9.11 20.39 -13.64
N ASP A 55 -9.00 19.17 -13.10
CA ASP A 55 -9.02 18.93 -11.65
C ASP A 55 -7.91 19.74 -10.95
N ILE A 56 -6.67 19.70 -11.46
CA ILE A 56 -5.54 20.43 -10.87
C ILE A 56 -5.73 21.96 -10.96
N ALA A 57 -6.23 22.47 -12.09
CA ALA A 57 -6.48 23.90 -12.26
C ALA A 57 -7.59 24.41 -11.32
N ALA A 58 -8.64 23.61 -11.12
CA ALA A 58 -9.75 23.96 -10.24
C ALA A 58 -9.37 23.87 -8.75
N VAL A 59 -8.69 22.78 -8.36
CA VAL A 59 -8.37 22.50 -6.94
C VAL A 59 -7.16 23.30 -6.47
N LYS A 60 -6.17 23.55 -7.35
CA LYS A 60 -4.86 24.14 -7.02
C LYS A 60 -4.20 23.43 -5.82
N PRO A 61 -4.01 22.10 -5.90
CA PRO A 61 -3.47 21.33 -4.78
C PRO A 61 -2.00 21.68 -4.52
N SER A 62 -1.54 21.46 -3.29
CA SER A 62 -0.12 21.41 -2.97
C SER A 62 0.50 20.04 -3.27
N HIS A 63 -0.27 18.97 -3.10
CA HIS A 63 0.16 17.58 -3.33
C HIS A 63 -0.96 16.74 -3.92
N VAL A 64 -0.58 15.69 -4.63
CA VAL A 64 -1.52 14.73 -5.24
C VAL A 64 -1.30 13.34 -4.65
N PHE A 65 -2.39 12.63 -4.35
CA PHE A 65 -2.36 11.26 -3.87
C PHE A 65 -3.04 10.36 -4.90
N ASN A 66 -2.30 9.40 -5.45
CA ASN A 66 -2.82 8.38 -6.34
C ASN A 66 -3.09 7.08 -5.57
N ALA A 67 -4.30 6.95 -5.03
CA ALA A 67 -4.83 5.71 -4.47
C ALA A 67 -5.79 5.00 -5.45
N ALA A 68 -5.80 5.40 -6.72
CA ALA A 68 -6.57 4.75 -7.75
C ALA A 68 -5.82 3.53 -8.31
N GLY A 69 -6.58 2.52 -8.69
CA GLY A 69 -6.04 1.31 -9.27
C GLY A 69 -7.08 0.22 -9.31
N VAL A 70 -6.99 -0.62 -10.33
CA VAL A 70 -7.84 -1.80 -10.47
C VAL A 70 -7.04 -3.01 -10.03
N THR A 71 -7.46 -3.61 -8.91
CA THR A 71 -6.99 -4.92 -8.44
C THR A 71 -7.96 -6.04 -8.79
N GLY A 72 -9.04 -5.73 -9.53
CA GLY A 72 -10.10 -6.67 -9.86
C GLY A 72 -11.06 -6.96 -8.70
N ARG A 73 -12.17 -7.64 -9.02
CA ARG A 73 -13.06 -8.27 -8.01
C ARG A 73 -13.22 -9.74 -8.37
N PRO A 74 -13.12 -10.68 -7.42
CA PRO A 74 -12.82 -10.46 -5.98
C PRO A 74 -11.32 -10.22 -5.70
N ASN A 75 -10.43 -10.47 -6.66
CA ASN A 75 -8.98 -10.37 -6.50
C ASN A 75 -8.26 -10.10 -7.84
N VAL A 76 -6.92 -10.13 -7.82
CA VAL A 76 -6.04 -9.82 -8.96
C VAL A 76 -6.16 -10.79 -10.13
N ASP A 77 -6.74 -11.97 -9.94
CA ASP A 77 -6.90 -12.99 -10.98
C ASP A 77 -7.83 -12.46 -12.09
N TRP A 78 -8.71 -11.49 -11.78
CA TRP A 78 -9.52 -10.75 -12.76
C TRP A 78 -8.67 -10.05 -13.84
N CYS A 79 -7.45 -9.62 -13.51
CA CYS A 79 -6.56 -8.93 -14.45
C CYS A 79 -6.02 -9.87 -15.54
N GLU A 80 -6.07 -11.20 -15.33
CA GLU A 80 -5.66 -12.17 -16.35
C GLU A 80 -6.60 -12.17 -17.56
N SER A 81 -7.90 -11.91 -17.34
CA SER A 81 -8.91 -11.83 -18.39
C SER A 81 -9.26 -10.40 -18.83
N HIS A 82 -8.88 -9.37 -18.06
CA HIS A 82 -9.22 -7.96 -18.32
C HIS A 82 -7.97 -7.08 -18.46
N LYS A 83 -7.05 -7.54 -19.33
CA LYS A 83 -5.71 -6.95 -19.49
C LYS A 83 -5.75 -5.49 -19.95
N VAL A 84 -6.65 -5.16 -20.87
CA VAL A 84 -6.76 -3.81 -21.45
C VAL A 84 -7.23 -2.80 -20.41
N GLU A 85 -8.21 -3.17 -19.58
CA GLU A 85 -8.70 -2.37 -18.47
C GLU A 85 -7.60 -2.14 -17.43
N THR A 86 -6.83 -3.19 -17.10
CA THR A 86 -5.65 -3.08 -16.24
C THR A 86 -4.62 -2.12 -16.83
N ILE A 87 -4.26 -2.24 -18.11
CA ILE A 87 -3.32 -1.31 -18.78
C ILE A 87 -3.85 0.13 -18.71
N ARG A 88 -5.12 0.35 -19.09
CA ARG A 88 -5.71 1.69 -19.17
C ARG A 88 -5.60 2.43 -17.84
N THR A 89 -5.99 1.79 -16.74
CA THR A 89 -5.97 2.46 -15.43
C THR A 89 -4.60 2.39 -14.76
N ASN A 90 -4.01 1.20 -14.64
CA ASN A 90 -2.80 1.01 -13.82
C ASN A 90 -1.52 1.44 -14.53
N VAL A 91 -1.49 1.47 -15.87
CA VAL A 91 -0.31 1.88 -16.65
C VAL A 91 -0.53 3.28 -17.22
N VAL A 92 -1.43 3.42 -18.19
CA VAL A 92 -1.64 4.69 -18.93
C VAL A 92 -2.06 5.79 -17.97
N GLY A 93 -3.07 5.53 -17.14
CA GLY A 93 -3.57 6.53 -16.21
C GLY A 93 -2.55 6.94 -15.14
N THR A 94 -1.78 6.00 -14.61
CA THR A 94 -0.76 6.31 -13.59
C THR A 94 0.37 7.16 -14.18
N LEU A 95 0.85 6.82 -15.38
CA LEU A 95 1.90 7.58 -16.07
C LEU A 95 1.42 8.97 -16.50
N THR A 96 0.16 9.08 -16.96
CA THR A 96 -0.45 10.36 -17.34
C THR A 96 -0.56 11.28 -16.13
N LEU A 97 -0.97 10.76 -14.96
CA LEU A 97 -1.02 11.55 -13.73
C LEU A 97 0.37 12.02 -13.29
N ALA A 98 1.36 11.12 -13.30
CA ALA A 98 2.74 11.46 -12.96
C ALA A 98 3.28 12.61 -13.83
N ASP A 99 3.04 12.52 -15.14
CA ASP A 99 3.47 13.50 -16.14
C ASP A 99 2.79 14.87 -15.97
N VAL A 100 1.46 14.90 -15.87
CA VAL A 100 0.70 16.14 -15.67
C VAL A 100 1.12 16.86 -14.38
N CYS A 101 1.36 16.09 -13.30
CA CYS A 101 1.85 16.64 -12.03
C CYS A 101 3.28 17.16 -12.14
N ARG A 102 4.16 16.46 -12.88
CA ARG A 102 5.55 16.86 -13.09
C ARG A 102 5.65 18.22 -13.76
N GLU A 103 4.87 18.45 -14.82
CA GLU A 103 4.81 19.73 -15.53
C GLU A 103 4.39 20.92 -14.64
N ARG A 104 3.72 20.65 -13.52
CA ARG A 104 3.19 21.65 -12.58
C ARG A 104 3.98 21.71 -11.27
N GLY A 105 5.09 20.97 -11.17
CA GLY A 105 5.90 20.90 -9.95
C GLY A 105 5.16 20.28 -8.76
N LEU A 106 4.18 19.40 -9.01
CA LEU A 106 3.38 18.74 -7.98
C LEU A 106 3.96 17.37 -7.63
N ILE A 107 4.10 17.12 -6.33
CA ILE A 107 4.49 15.81 -5.82
C ILE A 107 3.29 14.87 -5.85
N VAL A 108 3.56 13.63 -6.25
CA VAL A 108 2.58 12.54 -6.30
C VAL A 108 2.95 11.45 -5.31
N ILE A 109 2.11 11.23 -4.30
CA ILE A 109 2.17 10.02 -3.48
C ILE A 109 1.42 8.92 -4.21
N ASN A 110 2.15 7.95 -4.75
CA ASN A 110 1.63 6.85 -5.56
C ASN A 110 1.60 5.55 -4.74
N TYR A 111 0.40 5.06 -4.42
CA TYR A 111 0.25 3.77 -3.75
C TYR A 111 0.37 2.63 -4.76
N ALA A 112 1.50 1.94 -4.72
CA ALA A 112 1.83 0.82 -5.58
C ALA A 112 1.80 -0.50 -4.79
N THR A 113 2.64 -1.47 -5.16
CA THR A 113 2.65 -2.79 -4.54
C THR A 113 4.04 -3.37 -4.42
N GLY A 114 4.33 -3.98 -3.27
CA GLY A 114 5.51 -4.81 -3.08
C GLY A 114 5.30 -6.28 -3.46
N CYS A 115 4.14 -6.63 -4.02
CA CYS A 115 3.84 -7.99 -4.50
C CYS A 115 4.42 -8.28 -5.89
N ILE A 116 5.61 -7.74 -6.15
CA ILE A 116 6.43 -7.89 -7.37
C ILE A 116 7.76 -8.60 -7.06
N PHE A 117 7.91 -9.09 -5.82
CA PHE A 117 9.03 -9.92 -5.39
C PHE A 117 8.57 -11.28 -4.85
N GLU A 118 9.45 -12.27 -4.92
CA GLU A 118 9.33 -13.56 -4.25
C GLU A 118 10.65 -13.97 -3.63
N TYR A 119 10.63 -14.73 -2.53
CA TYR A 119 11.84 -15.28 -1.92
C TYR A 119 12.67 -16.06 -2.96
N ASP A 120 13.98 -15.84 -2.96
CA ASP A 120 14.93 -16.46 -3.89
C ASP A 120 16.22 -16.89 -3.18
N ALA A 121 17.25 -17.27 -3.93
CA ALA A 121 18.53 -17.73 -3.37
C ALA A 121 19.28 -16.64 -2.59
N ASN A 122 19.11 -15.36 -2.95
CA ASN A 122 19.76 -14.22 -2.30
C ASN A 122 18.91 -13.65 -1.15
N HIS A 123 17.61 -13.93 -1.18
CA HIS A 123 16.64 -13.56 -0.16
C HIS A 123 15.88 -14.82 0.32
N PRO A 124 16.55 -15.80 0.96
CA PRO A 124 15.87 -17.03 1.37
C PRO A 124 14.82 -16.74 2.44
N ILE A 125 13.75 -17.53 2.43
CA ILE A 125 12.75 -17.54 3.50
C ILE A 125 13.43 -17.73 4.87
N GLY A 126 13.09 -16.89 5.85
CA GLY A 126 13.66 -16.98 7.20
C GLY A 126 15.06 -16.39 7.38
N SER A 127 15.74 -15.96 6.31
CA SER A 127 17.10 -15.37 6.40
C SER A 127 17.13 -14.01 7.12
N GLY A 128 16.00 -13.31 7.16
CA GLY A 128 15.94 -11.93 7.62
C GLY A 128 16.43 -10.90 6.58
N ILE A 129 16.93 -11.33 5.43
CA ILE A 129 17.29 -10.44 4.31
C ILE A 129 16.01 -10.07 3.56
N GLY A 130 15.79 -8.79 3.32
CA GLY A 130 14.63 -8.27 2.59
C GLY A 130 15.03 -7.59 1.29
N PHE A 131 14.11 -7.58 0.32
CA PHE A 131 14.28 -6.84 -0.93
C PHE A 131 14.28 -5.33 -0.67
N LYS A 132 15.25 -4.62 -1.24
CA LYS A 132 15.43 -3.17 -1.13
C LYS A 132 14.69 -2.42 -2.23
N GLU A 133 14.62 -1.11 -2.10
CA GLU A 133 14.05 -0.20 -3.09
C GLU A 133 14.76 -0.32 -4.45
N GLU A 134 16.08 -0.54 -4.44
CA GLU A 134 16.93 -0.63 -5.63
C GLU A 134 16.88 -2.01 -6.31
N ASP A 135 16.33 -3.02 -5.64
CA ASP A 135 16.30 -4.38 -6.19
C ASP A 135 15.35 -4.49 -7.39
N THR A 136 15.75 -5.32 -8.35
CA THR A 136 14.95 -5.60 -9.54
C THR A 136 13.82 -6.58 -9.21
N PRO A 137 12.56 -6.27 -9.55
CA PRO A 137 11.44 -7.18 -9.35
C PRO A 137 11.70 -8.57 -9.94
N ASN A 138 11.61 -9.61 -9.12
CA ASN A 138 11.85 -11.00 -9.53
C ASN A 138 10.55 -11.82 -9.65
N PHE A 139 9.38 -11.26 -9.28
CA PHE A 139 8.09 -11.95 -9.36
C PHE A 139 7.16 -11.32 -10.38
N ILE A 140 6.96 -12.02 -11.50
CA ILE A 140 6.06 -11.65 -12.60
C ILE A 140 4.99 -12.73 -12.86
N GLY A 141 4.71 -13.58 -11.85
CA GLY A 141 3.81 -14.74 -11.96
C GLY A 141 2.33 -14.41 -12.21
N SER A 142 1.94 -13.13 -12.17
CA SER A 142 0.61 -12.67 -12.60
C SER A 142 0.73 -11.46 -13.52
N TYR A 143 -0.24 -11.28 -14.42
CA TYR A 143 -0.34 -10.11 -15.29
C TYR A 143 -0.41 -8.82 -14.46
N TYR A 144 -1.09 -8.86 -13.31
CA TYR A 144 -1.10 -7.75 -12.36
C TYR A 144 0.31 -7.41 -11.85
N SER A 145 1.07 -8.40 -11.36
CA SER A 145 2.44 -8.16 -10.86
C SER A 145 3.37 -7.69 -11.97
N LYS A 146 3.28 -8.28 -13.17
CA LYS A 146 4.07 -7.87 -14.34
C LYS A 146 3.82 -6.40 -14.71
N THR A 147 2.56 -6.00 -14.82
CA THR A 147 2.20 -4.60 -15.16
C THR A 147 2.62 -3.63 -14.06
N LYS A 148 2.50 -4.00 -12.79
CA LYS A 148 2.94 -3.15 -11.68
C LYS A 148 4.45 -2.98 -11.62
N ALA A 149 5.22 -4.03 -11.89
CA ALA A 149 6.68 -3.95 -12.00
C ALA A 149 7.11 -3.00 -13.13
N MET A 150 6.46 -3.08 -14.29
CA MET A 150 6.73 -2.17 -15.42
C MET A 150 6.45 -0.71 -15.05
N VAL A 151 5.31 -0.44 -14.41
CA VAL A 151 4.94 0.93 -14.02
C VAL A 151 5.90 1.48 -12.96
N GLU A 152 6.29 0.67 -11.99
CA GLU A 152 7.27 1.08 -10.98
C GLU A 152 8.60 1.49 -11.63
N ASP A 153 9.08 0.71 -12.60
CA ASP A 153 10.33 1.02 -13.30
C ASP A 153 10.23 2.31 -14.12
N LEU A 154 9.12 2.51 -14.84
CA LEU A 154 8.88 3.73 -15.60
C LEU A 154 8.80 4.97 -14.69
N LEU A 155 8.15 4.84 -13.53
CA LEU A 155 7.99 5.94 -12.57
C LEU A 155 9.30 6.40 -11.92
N LYS A 156 10.39 5.60 -11.98
CA LYS A 156 11.72 6.03 -11.51
C LYS A 156 12.24 7.28 -12.23
N ASN A 157 11.76 7.52 -13.45
CA ASN A 157 12.16 8.68 -14.27
C ASN A 157 11.38 9.95 -13.92
N TYR A 158 10.37 9.86 -13.04
CA TYR A 158 9.57 11.00 -12.62
C TYR A 158 10.04 11.46 -11.23
N GLU A 159 10.89 12.49 -11.20
CA GLU A 159 11.52 13.01 -9.98
C GLU A 159 10.53 13.51 -8.90
N ASN A 160 9.29 13.80 -9.31
CA ASN A 160 8.20 14.28 -8.46
C ASN A 160 7.34 13.16 -7.85
N VAL A 161 7.62 11.90 -8.15
CA VAL A 161 6.79 10.76 -7.71
C VAL A 161 7.41 10.07 -6.51
N CYS A 162 6.60 9.83 -5.49
CA CYS A 162 6.88 8.99 -4.34
C CYS A 162 6.09 7.69 -4.47
N THR A 163 6.75 6.59 -4.82
CA THR A 163 6.10 5.29 -5.01
C THR A 163 6.21 4.43 -3.75
N LEU A 164 5.06 4.06 -3.19
CA LEU A 164 4.94 3.31 -1.94
C LEU A 164 4.56 1.85 -2.21
N ARG A 165 5.47 0.91 -1.91
CA ARG A 165 5.24 -0.53 -2.07
C ARG A 165 4.42 -1.10 -0.90
N VAL A 166 3.10 -1.04 -1.02
CA VAL A 166 2.16 -1.64 -0.06
C VAL A 166 2.10 -3.17 -0.25
N ARG A 167 2.00 -3.93 0.84
CA ARG A 167 1.75 -5.39 0.79
C ARG A 167 0.68 -5.79 1.79
N MET A 168 -0.21 -6.70 1.36
CA MET A 168 -1.24 -7.33 2.20
C MET A 168 -1.86 -6.37 3.23
N PRO A 169 -2.54 -5.29 2.78
CA PRO A 169 -2.98 -4.22 3.68
C PRO A 169 -3.96 -4.73 4.74
N ILE A 170 -3.75 -4.26 5.97
CA ILE A 170 -4.55 -4.58 7.16
C ILE A 170 -5.03 -3.27 7.77
N SER A 171 -6.26 -3.25 8.28
CA SER A 171 -6.75 -2.15 9.12
C SER A 171 -7.38 -2.63 10.42
N SER A 172 -7.62 -1.69 11.34
CA SER A 172 -8.43 -1.89 12.54
C SER A 172 -9.87 -2.33 12.24
N ASP A 173 -10.45 -1.90 11.12
CA ASP A 173 -11.77 -2.37 10.67
C ASP A 173 -11.70 -3.82 10.14
N LEU A 174 -12.05 -4.79 11.01
CA LEU A 174 -12.09 -6.22 10.70
C LEU A 174 -13.36 -6.64 9.93
N SER A 175 -14.30 -5.73 9.67
CA SER A 175 -15.49 -6.02 8.85
C SER A 175 -15.20 -5.93 7.34
N ASN A 176 -14.15 -5.20 6.96
CA ASN A 176 -13.84 -4.91 5.57
C ASN A 176 -13.33 -6.16 4.82
N PRO A 177 -14.01 -6.61 3.74
CA PRO A 177 -13.63 -7.84 3.03
C PRO A 177 -12.29 -7.74 2.29
N ARG A 178 -11.71 -6.55 2.15
CA ARG A 178 -10.38 -6.36 1.56
C ARG A 178 -9.26 -6.57 2.57
N ASN A 179 -9.55 -6.46 3.86
CA ASN A 179 -8.60 -6.63 4.95
C ASN A 179 -8.03 -8.04 4.95
N PHE A 180 -6.69 -8.15 4.99
CA PHE A 180 -6.01 -9.43 4.96
C PHE A 180 -6.46 -10.35 6.11
N ILE A 181 -6.65 -9.82 7.32
CA ILE A 181 -7.14 -10.60 8.47
C ILE A 181 -8.52 -11.18 8.16
N THR A 182 -9.46 -10.34 7.71
CA THR A 182 -10.83 -10.76 7.35
C THR A 182 -10.86 -11.80 6.23
N LYS A 183 -9.89 -11.77 5.32
CA LYS A 183 -9.77 -12.80 4.28
C LYS A 183 -9.34 -14.13 4.85
N ILE A 184 -8.24 -14.15 5.61
CA ILE A 184 -7.67 -15.41 6.10
C ILE A 184 -8.55 -16.08 7.17
N THR A 185 -9.37 -15.33 7.90
CA THR A 185 -10.35 -15.90 8.85
C THR A 185 -11.56 -16.54 8.17
N ARG A 186 -11.78 -16.26 6.88
CA ARG A 186 -12.88 -16.83 6.07
C ARG A 186 -12.42 -17.97 5.16
N TYR A 187 -11.13 -18.18 5.00
CA TYR A 187 -10.61 -19.28 4.18
C TYR A 187 -10.76 -20.61 4.90
N GLU A 188 -11.15 -21.65 4.15
CA GLU A 188 -11.23 -23.01 4.69
C GLU A 188 -9.85 -23.53 5.12
N LYS A 189 -8.82 -23.16 4.36
CA LYS A 189 -7.42 -23.50 4.61
C LYS A 189 -6.52 -22.31 4.33
N VAL A 190 -5.44 -22.18 5.10
CA VAL A 190 -4.44 -21.12 4.94
C VAL A 190 -3.04 -21.69 4.71
N VAL A 191 -2.26 -21.02 3.86
CA VAL A 191 -0.82 -21.26 3.77
C VAL A 191 -0.14 -20.62 4.98
N ASN A 192 1.05 -21.08 5.38
CA ASN A 192 1.77 -20.49 6.51
C ASN A 192 3.15 -19.96 6.09
N ILE A 193 3.17 -18.81 5.41
CA ILE A 193 4.40 -18.20 4.89
C ILE A 193 4.60 -16.81 5.51
N PRO A 194 5.77 -16.50 6.10
CA PRO A 194 6.10 -15.19 6.63
C PRO A 194 6.16 -14.13 5.53
N ASN A 195 5.46 -13.02 5.73
CA ASN A 195 5.39 -11.92 4.77
C ASN A 195 5.55 -10.55 5.46
N SER A 196 6.15 -9.60 4.75
CA SER A 196 5.99 -8.18 5.08
C SER A 196 4.58 -7.71 4.75
N MET A 197 3.98 -6.93 5.65
CA MET A 197 2.60 -6.46 5.53
C MET A 197 2.50 -4.98 5.94
N THR A 198 1.43 -4.31 5.52
CA THR A 198 1.19 -2.88 5.75
C THR A 198 0.00 -2.68 6.70
N ILE A 199 0.24 -2.15 7.90
CA ILE A 199 -0.82 -1.73 8.82
C ILE A 199 -1.27 -0.31 8.45
N LEU A 200 -2.42 -0.19 7.80
CA LEU A 200 -2.91 1.06 7.21
C LEU A 200 -3.14 2.16 8.26
N ASP A 201 -3.62 1.79 9.45
CA ASP A 201 -3.87 2.72 10.56
C ASP A 201 -2.59 3.44 11.03
N GLU A 202 -1.41 2.85 10.84
CA GLU A 202 -0.12 3.46 11.16
C GLU A 202 0.54 4.07 9.92
N LEU A 203 0.52 3.37 8.79
CA LEU A 203 1.29 3.74 7.60
C LEU A 203 0.60 4.84 6.78
N LEU A 204 -0.73 4.94 6.74
CA LEU A 204 -1.37 6.02 5.98
C LEU A 204 -1.11 7.42 6.57
N PRO A 205 -1.15 7.63 7.91
CA PRO A 205 -0.65 8.86 8.51
C PRO A 205 0.81 9.17 8.11
N ILE A 206 1.69 8.17 8.11
CA ILE A 206 3.08 8.34 7.66
C ILE A 206 3.13 8.81 6.21
N SER A 207 2.32 8.25 5.29
CA SER A 207 2.30 8.69 3.89
C SER A 207 1.86 10.15 3.71
N ILE A 208 1.02 10.68 4.61
CA ILE A 208 0.69 12.11 4.64
C ILE A 208 1.90 12.93 5.07
N GLU A 209 2.65 12.49 6.08
CA GLU A 209 3.90 13.13 6.49
C GLU A 209 4.97 13.07 5.40
N MET A 210 5.05 11.97 4.63
CA MET A 210 5.93 11.88 3.47
C MET A 210 5.60 12.96 2.42
N ALA A 211 4.31 13.24 2.18
CA ALA A 211 3.90 14.34 1.31
C ALA A 211 4.34 15.69 1.88
N LYS A 212 4.07 15.97 3.17
CA LYS A 212 4.47 17.22 3.84
C LYS A 212 5.98 17.47 3.78
N ARG A 213 6.78 16.40 3.82
CA ARG A 213 8.25 16.41 3.70
C ARG A 213 8.77 16.42 2.26
N ASN A 214 7.88 16.47 1.27
CA ASN A 214 8.22 16.43 -0.15
C ASN A 214 9.07 15.22 -0.55
N LEU A 215 8.88 14.07 0.10
CA LEU A 215 9.65 12.86 -0.22
C LEU A 215 9.26 12.32 -1.59
N THR A 216 10.24 11.82 -2.34
CA THR A 216 10.07 11.21 -3.66
C THR A 216 10.88 9.90 -3.77
N GLY A 217 10.83 9.25 -4.92
CA GLY A 217 11.49 7.98 -5.18
C GLY A 217 10.69 6.78 -4.66
N LEU A 218 11.35 5.62 -4.63
CA LEU A 218 10.76 4.34 -4.22
C LEU A 218 10.87 4.15 -2.71
N TRP A 219 9.86 3.55 -2.10
CA TRP A 219 9.85 3.22 -0.67
C TRP A 219 9.16 1.88 -0.44
N ASN A 220 9.85 0.96 0.23
CA ASN A 220 9.23 -0.22 0.81
C ASN A 220 8.28 0.20 1.93
N PHE A 221 6.97 0.03 1.71
CA PHE A 221 5.92 0.62 2.54
C PHE A 221 5.16 -0.42 3.36
N THR A 222 5.94 -1.20 4.11
CA THR A 222 5.48 -2.24 5.03
C THR A 222 6.12 -2.01 6.39
N ASN A 223 5.45 -2.49 7.45
CA ASN A 223 6.03 -2.49 8.78
C ASN A 223 7.31 -3.36 8.81
N PRO A 224 8.35 -2.97 9.58
CA PRO A 224 9.55 -3.78 9.75
C PRO A 224 9.25 -5.18 10.26
N GLY A 225 9.96 -6.17 9.70
CA GLY A 225 9.80 -7.57 10.05
C GLY A 225 8.82 -8.32 9.13
N VAL A 226 8.44 -9.50 9.57
CA VAL A 226 7.51 -10.40 8.86
C VAL A 226 6.56 -11.05 9.86
N VAL A 227 5.38 -11.42 9.38
CA VAL A 227 4.41 -12.22 10.13
C VAL A 227 3.83 -13.27 9.19
N SER A 228 3.64 -14.49 9.70
CA SER A 228 3.01 -15.60 8.98
C SER A 228 1.50 -15.61 9.20
N HIS A 229 0.79 -16.42 8.42
CA HIS A 229 -0.68 -16.47 8.53
C HIS A 229 -1.10 -17.07 9.87
N ASN A 230 -0.39 -18.10 10.34
CA ASN A 230 -0.69 -18.72 11.63
C ASN A 230 -0.46 -17.74 12.78
N GLU A 231 0.64 -16.98 12.77
CA GLU A 231 0.88 -15.95 13.81
C GLU A 231 -0.23 -14.87 13.83
N VAL A 232 -0.76 -14.49 12.66
CA VAL A 232 -1.91 -13.57 12.59
C VAL A 232 -3.18 -14.22 13.16
N LEU A 233 -3.44 -15.49 12.83
CA LEU A 233 -4.62 -16.23 13.33
C LEU A 233 -4.53 -16.58 14.81
N GLU A 234 -3.34 -16.79 15.35
CA GLU A 234 -3.07 -16.95 16.78
C GLU A 234 -3.47 -15.67 17.53
N LEU A 235 -3.02 -14.51 17.05
CA LEU A 235 -3.46 -13.22 17.61
C LEU A 235 -4.97 -13.00 17.44
N TYR A 236 -5.57 -13.43 16.33
CA TYR A 236 -7.01 -13.36 16.15
C TYR A 236 -7.75 -14.20 17.19
N LYS A 237 -7.27 -15.42 17.44
CA LYS A 237 -7.83 -16.30 18.47
C LYS A 237 -7.68 -15.71 19.87
N GLU A 238 -6.50 -15.17 20.19
CA GLU A 238 -6.21 -14.58 21.50
C GLU A 238 -7.05 -13.33 21.80
N TYR A 239 -7.17 -12.41 20.84
CA TYR A 239 -7.77 -11.10 21.08
C TYR A 239 -9.24 -10.99 20.67
N ILE A 240 -9.70 -11.76 19.67
CA ILE A 240 -11.00 -11.52 19.02
C ILE A 240 -12.00 -12.66 19.26
N ASP A 241 -11.56 -13.91 19.06
CA ASP A 241 -12.40 -15.10 19.17
C ASP A 241 -11.60 -16.32 19.69
N PRO A 242 -11.62 -16.58 21.01
CA PRO A 242 -10.92 -17.72 21.62
C PRO A 242 -11.32 -19.09 21.09
N ASN A 243 -12.51 -19.21 20.48
CA ASN A 243 -12.99 -20.46 19.90
C ASN A 243 -12.62 -20.62 18.42
N PHE A 244 -11.94 -19.62 17.83
CA PHE A 244 -11.53 -19.68 16.44
C PHE A 244 -10.56 -20.85 16.19
N THR A 245 -10.76 -21.55 15.08
CA THR A 245 -9.91 -22.64 14.60
C THR A 245 -9.67 -22.48 13.10
N TRP A 246 -8.53 -22.98 12.63
CA TRP A 246 -8.18 -22.98 11.21
C TRP A 246 -7.46 -24.27 10.83
N LYS A 247 -7.34 -24.50 9.52
CA LYS A 247 -6.58 -25.60 8.94
C LYS A 247 -5.49 -25.06 8.02
N ASN A 248 -4.34 -25.73 7.98
CA ASN A 248 -3.32 -25.44 7.00
C ASN A 248 -3.47 -26.33 5.76
N PHE A 249 -3.01 -25.84 4.60
CA PHE A 249 -2.82 -26.68 3.43
C PHE A 249 -1.70 -27.70 3.68
N ASN A 250 -1.86 -28.90 3.13
CA ASN A 250 -0.71 -29.78 2.90
C ASN A 250 0.01 -29.39 1.58
N LEU A 251 1.22 -29.92 1.37
CA LEU A 251 2.06 -29.57 0.22
C LEU A 251 1.39 -29.85 -1.13
N GLU A 252 0.62 -30.93 -1.25
CA GLU A 252 -0.05 -31.31 -2.50
C GLU A 252 -1.28 -30.43 -2.81
N GLU A 253 -2.00 -29.99 -1.78
CA GLU A 253 -3.17 -29.14 -1.93
C GLU A 253 -2.79 -27.72 -2.34
N GLN A 254 -1.70 -27.19 -1.77
CA GLN A 254 -1.26 -25.82 -2.04
C GLN A 254 -0.95 -25.59 -3.53
N ALA A 255 -0.44 -26.61 -4.23
CA ALA A 255 -0.11 -26.54 -5.65
C ALA A 255 -1.35 -26.50 -6.58
N LYS A 256 -2.53 -26.94 -6.11
CA LYS A 256 -3.73 -27.14 -6.95
C LYS A 256 -4.75 -26.00 -6.88
N VAL A 257 -4.66 -25.11 -5.89
CA VAL A 257 -5.73 -24.16 -5.53
C VAL A 257 -5.59 -22.79 -6.21
N ILE A 258 -4.42 -22.44 -6.77
CA ILE A 258 -4.16 -21.07 -7.23
C ILE A 258 -4.05 -21.00 -8.76
N VAL A 259 -4.89 -20.16 -9.39
CA VAL A 259 -4.85 -19.89 -10.85
C VAL A 259 -3.55 -19.20 -11.27
N ALA A 260 -3.04 -18.29 -10.44
CA ALA A 260 -1.75 -17.63 -10.63
C ALA A 260 -0.96 -17.66 -9.31
N PRO A 261 0.37 -17.90 -9.33
CA PRO A 261 1.21 -17.87 -8.13
C PRO A 261 0.99 -16.61 -7.28
N ARG A 262 1.23 -16.71 -5.96
CA ARG A 262 1.15 -15.58 -5.03
C ARG A 262 2.56 -15.16 -4.59
N SER A 263 2.80 -13.85 -4.59
CA SER A 263 4.04 -13.25 -4.10
C SER A 263 4.21 -13.48 -2.59
N ASN A 264 5.33 -14.07 -2.20
CA ASN A 264 5.76 -14.21 -0.81
C ASN A 264 7.17 -13.63 -0.64
N ASN A 265 7.35 -12.62 0.19
CA ASN A 265 8.65 -11.96 0.37
C ASN A 265 8.75 -11.21 1.70
N LYS A 266 9.98 -10.79 2.02
CA LYS A 266 10.30 -9.74 2.99
C LYS A 266 10.76 -8.50 2.24
N LEU A 267 10.24 -7.33 2.58
CA LEU A 267 10.80 -6.06 2.14
C LEU A 267 11.72 -5.49 3.22
N ASP A 268 12.85 -4.92 2.81
CA ASP A 268 13.74 -4.18 3.70
C ASP A 268 13.10 -2.83 4.06
N ALA A 269 12.81 -2.62 5.34
CA ALA A 269 12.16 -1.41 5.85
C ALA A 269 13.19 -0.36 6.34
N THR A 270 14.49 -0.57 6.16
CA THR A 270 15.57 0.28 6.70
C THR A 270 15.42 1.73 6.25
N LYS A 271 15.14 1.96 4.97
CA LYS A 271 14.96 3.31 4.40
C LYS A 271 13.80 4.05 5.08
N LEU A 272 12.62 3.40 5.16
CA LEU A 272 11.43 3.97 5.79
C LEU A 272 11.63 4.19 7.30
N LYS A 273 12.21 3.22 8.01
CA LYS A 273 12.46 3.29 9.45
C LYS A 273 13.50 4.36 9.82
N LYS A 274 14.45 4.66 8.93
CA LYS A 274 15.40 5.76 9.10
C LYS A 274 14.68 7.12 9.06
N GLU A 275 13.71 7.28 8.15
CA GLU A 275 12.93 8.52 8.00
C GLU A 275 11.84 8.66 9.09
N PHE A 276 11.30 7.54 9.56
CA PHE A 276 10.26 7.45 10.60
C PHE A 276 10.70 6.48 11.71
N PRO A 277 11.58 6.90 12.64
CA PRO A 277 12.08 6.05 13.71
C PRO A 277 11.00 5.50 14.65
N GLU A 278 9.83 6.13 14.70
CA GLU A 278 8.66 5.71 15.47
C GLU A 278 7.91 4.50 14.87
N LEU A 279 8.15 4.17 13.60
CA LEU A 279 7.44 3.10 12.88
C LEU A 279 7.57 1.74 13.57
N LEU A 280 6.48 1.16 14.04
CA LEU A 280 6.52 -0.09 14.79
C LEU A 280 6.75 -1.31 13.89
N SER A 281 7.36 -2.36 14.45
CA SER A 281 7.45 -3.65 13.76
C SER A 281 6.05 -4.23 13.51
N ILE A 282 5.94 -5.15 12.56
CA ILE A 282 4.64 -5.69 12.13
C ILE A 282 3.84 -6.30 13.30
N LYS A 283 4.49 -7.03 14.22
CA LYS A 283 3.81 -7.67 15.35
C LYS A 283 3.34 -6.64 16.38
N GLU A 284 4.19 -5.66 16.71
CA GLU A 284 3.83 -4.58 17.65
C GLU A 284 2.71 -3.71 17.09
N SER A 285 2.79 -3.38 15.79
CA SER A 285 1.79 -2.58 15.10
C SER A 285 0.43 -3.30 15.02
N LEU A 286 0.42 -4.59 14.68
CA LEU A 286 -0.78 -5.43 14.72
C LEU A 286 -1.45 -5.39 16.09
N ILE A 287 -0.68 -5.59 17.16
CA ILE A 287 -1.22 -5.58 18.52
C ILE A 287 -1.79 -4.20 18.86
N LYS A 288 -1.04 -3.12 18.62
CA LYS A 288 -1.41 -1.76 19.01
C LYS A 288 -2.61 -1.22 18.23
N TYR A 289 -2.58 -1.34 16.90
CA TYR A 289 -3.54 -0.66 16.03
C TYR A 289 -4.72 -1.55 15.62
N VAL A 290 -4.56 -2.88 15.67
CA VAL A 290 -5.58 -3.79 15.16
C VAL A 290 -6.20 -4.63 16.27
N TYR A 291 -5.41 -5.42 17.00
CA TYR A 291 -5.97 -6.40 17.93
C TYR A 291 -6.43 -5.80 19.25
N LYS A 292 -5.63 -4.97 19.94
CA LYS A 292 -6.05 -4.34 21.21
C LYS A 292 -7.32 -3.50 21.08
N PRO A 293 -7.49 -2.64 20.07
CA PRO A 293 -8.71 -1.85 19.92
C PRO A 293 -9.96 -2.69 19.61
N ASN A 294 -9.77 -3.89 19.05
CA ASN A 294 -10.86 -4.82 18.74
C ASN A 294 -11.02 -5.93 19.80
N GLN A 295 -10.23 -5.90 20.88
CA GLN A 295 -10.27 -6.92 21.91
C GLN A 295 -11.64 -6.88 22.58
N LYS A 296 -12.39 -7.99 22.49
CA LYS A 296 -13.64 -8.10 23.23
C LYS A 296 -13.25 -8.22 24.70
N THR A 297 -13.63 -7.23 25.52
CA THR A 297 -13.69 -7.44 26.96
C THR A 297 -14.61 -8.62 27.18
N THR A 298 -14.08 -9.74 27.66
CA THR A 298 -14.90 -10.79 28.26
C THR A 298 -15.74 -10.09 29.32
N ALA A 299 -17.04 -9.98 29.10
CA ALA A 299 -17.97 -9.67 30.17
C ALA A 299 -17.70 -10.70 31.26
N ALA A 300 -17.18 -10.22 32.39
CA ALA A 300 -17.02 -11.00 33.60
C ALA A 300 -18.40 -11.40 34.13
#